data_AF-A9XP85-F1
#
_entry.id   AF-A9XP85-F1
#
_cell.length_a   1.000
_cell.length_b   1.000
_cell.length_c   1.000
_cell.angle_alpha   90.00
_cell.angle_beta   90.00
_cell.angle_gamma   90.00
#
_symmetry.space_group_name_H-M   'P 1'
#
loop_
_entity.id
_entity.type
_entity.pdbx_description
1 polymer ?
#
loop_
_entity_poly.entity_id
_entity_poly.type
_entity_poly.pdbx_seq_one_letter_code
_entity_poly.pdbx_strand_id
1 'polypeptide(L)'
;FKWPRLFSGSNSHRFFARIGSSIGGKPPATKKVEHYSVQKVTGDGRCLFRALVKGMAFNKGVSLSTREERDDADELRMAVKEIICDSGEDRRQYEEALVAITIDVSLKRYCQR
;
A
#
# COMPACT_ATOMS: atom_id res chain seq x y z
N PHE A 1 20.87 34.58 -38.88
CA PHE A 1 19.42 34.82 -38.70
C PHE A 1 18.65 34.17 -39.85
N LYS A 2 17.47 33.61 -39.52
CA LYS A 2 16.30 33.40 -40.40
C LYS A 2 16.23 32.09 -41.20
N TRP A 3 15.33 31.21 -40.75
CA TRP A 3 14.70 30.18 -41.57
C TRP A 3 13.53 30.79 -42.37
N PRO A 4 13.28 30.36 -43.62
CA PRO A 4 12.07 30.71 -44.35
C PRO A 4 10.97 29.68 -44.09
N ARG A 5 9.72 30.11 -44.06
CA ARG A 5 8.57 29.25 -44.36
C ARG A 5 7.56 30.04 -45.18
N LEU A 6 7.53 29.75 -46.47
CA LEU A 6 6.29 29.72 -47.22
C LEU A 6 5.78 28.29 -47.10
N PHE A 7 4.54 28.07 -46.70
CA PHE A 7 3.67 27.08 -47.34
C PHE A 7 2.21 27.45 -47.08
N SER A 8 1.49 27.46 -48.21
CA SER A 8 0.07 27.67 -48.41
C SER A 8 -0.71 26.38 -48.12
N GLY A 9 -1.99 26.50 -47.77
CA GLY A 9 -3.00 25.56 -48.27
C GLY A 9 -3.87 24.81 -47.26
N SER A 10 -5.13 25.28 -47.20
CA SER A 10 -6.37 24.50 -47.24
C SER A 10 -7.13 24.08 -45.97
N ASN A 11 -8.31 24.69 -45.92
CA ASN A 11 -9.59 24.45 -45.26
C ASN A 11 -9.89 23.04 -44.70
N SER A 12 -10.24 22.96 -43.41
CA SER A 12 -11.04 21.87 -42.83
C SER A 12 -11.79 22.39 -41.61
N HIS A 13 -13.11 22.57 -41.77
CA HIS A 13 -14.04 22.89 -40.68
C HIS A 13 -14.03 21.77 -39.63
N ARG A 14 -13.39 22.00 -38.48
CA ARG A 14 -13.51 21.13 -37.31
C ARG A 14 -14.42 21.80 -36.30
N PHE A 15 -15.65 21.29 -36.28
CA PHE A 15 -16.70 21.60 -35.33
C PHE A 15 -16.18 21.44 -33.89
N PHE A 16 -16.25 22.49 -33.08
CA PHE A 16 -16.16 22.35 -31.63
C PHE A 16 -17.57 22.06 -31.12
N ALA A 17 -17.84 20.81 -30.75
CA ALA A 17 -19.04 20.49 -29.98
C ALA A 17 -18.89 21.11 -28.58
N ARG A 18 -19.73 22.11 -28.28
CA ARG A 18 -19.83 22.70 -26.94
C ARG A 18 -20.53 21.67 -26.05
N ILE A 19 -19.76 20.89 -25.28
CA ILE A 19 -20.33 19.99 -24.26
C ILE A 19 -20.96 20.90 -23.19
N GLY A 20 -22.29 20.91 -23.15
CA GLY A 20 -23.06 21.63 -22.15
C GLY A 20 -22.77 21.09 -20.75
N SER A 21 -22.76 21.99 -19.77
CA SER A 21 -22.57 21.68 -18.35
C SER A 21 -23.59 20.64 -17.88
N SER A 22 -23.15 19.40 -17.67
CA SER A 22 -23.91 18.42 -16.90
C SER A 22 -23.78 18.77 -15.42
N ILE A 23 -24.87 19.28 -14.88
CA ILE A 23 -25.22 19.36 -13.46
C ILE A 23 -24.65 18.15 -12.68
N GLY A 24 -23.88 18.42 -11.62
CA GLY A 24 -23.82 17.54 -10.46
C GLY A 24 -22.83 16.37 -10.43
N GLY A 25 -21.67 16.45 -11.09
CA GLY A 25 -20.60 15.45 -10.93
C GLY A 25 -19.29 16.08 -10.50
N LYS A 26 -18.86 15.86 -9.25
CA LYS A 26 -17.50 16.23 -8.79
C LYS A 26 -16.49 15.51 -9.72
N PRO A 27 -15.54 16.21 -10.35
CA PRO A 27 -14.55 15.55 -11.18
C PRO A 27 -13.76 14.53 -10.35
N PRO A 28 -13.37 13.36 -10.90
CA PRO A 28 -12.52 12.39 -10.21
C PRO A 28 -11.12 12.96 -9.84
N ALA A 29 -10.84 14.19 -10.24
CA ALA A 29 -9.58 14.91 -10.10
C ALA A 29 -9.27 15.42 -8.68
N THR A 30 -10.00 15.03 -7.63
CA THR A 30 -9.66 15.37 -6.23
C THR A 30 -9.08 14.20 -5.43
N LYS A 31 -8.82 13.03 -6.04
CA LYS A 31 -7.98 12.02 -5.37
C LYS A 31 -6.54 12.51 -5.42
N LYS A 32 -6.01 12.94 -4.28
CA LYS A 32 -4.58 13.28 -4.11
C LYS A 32 -3.76 12.12 -4.68
N VAL A 33 -2.93 12.40 -5.68
CA VAL A 33 -2.05 11.36 -6.26
C VAL A 33 -1.10 10.91 -5.17
N GLU A 34 -1.21 9.64 -4.78
CA GLU A 34 -0.31 9.03 -3.81
C GLU A 34 1.01 8.66 -4.50
N HIS A 35 2.11 9.25 -4.04
CA HIS A 35 3.44 8.93 -4.53
C HIS A 35 4.06 7.87 -3.64
N TYR A 36 4.30 6.68 -4.19
CA TYR A 36 4.92 5.56 -3.50
C TYR A 36 6.37 5.42 -3.92
N SER A 37 7.25 5.16 -2.95
CA SER A 37 8.62 4.71 -3.20
C SER A 37 8.75 3.26 -2.77
N VAL A 38 9.33 2.42 -3.62
CA VAL A 38 9.47 0.99 -3.35
C VAL A 38 10.73 0.77 -2.52
N GLN A 39 10.58 0.23 -1.32
CA GLN A 39 11.70 -0.20 -0.48
C GLN A 39 11.82 -1.72 -0.49
N LYS A 40 13.00 -2.23 -0.85
CA LYS A 40 13.26 -3.68 -0.87
C LYS A 40 13.41 -4.23 0.54
N VAL A 41 12.83 -5.41 0.76
CA VAL A 41 12.99 -6.23 1.98
C VAL A 41 13.61 -7.58 1.60
N THR A 42 14.32 -8.21 2.54
CA THR A 42 14.91 -9.53 2.31
C THR A 42 13.81 -10.60 2.22
N GLY A 43 13.94 -11.50 1.25
CA GLY A 43 12.99 -12.61 1.01
C GLY A 43 13.36 -13.88 1.76
N ASP A 44 13.34 -13.85 3.10
CA ASP A 44 13.78 -14.96 3.97
C ASP A 44 12.63 -15.55 4.82
N GLY A 45 11.39 -15.39 4.37
CA GLY A 45 10.19 -15.83 5.09
C GLY A 45 9.65 -14.85 6.14
N ARG A 46 10.39 -13.77 6.42
CA ARG A 46 9.96 -12.67 7.32
C ARG A 46 9.53 -11.41 6.58
N CYS A 47 9.44 -11.45 5.25
CA CYS A 47 9.29 -10.27 4.40
C CYS A 47 8.10 -9.37 4.76
N LEU A 48 6.96 -9.94 5.19
CA LEU A 48 5.79 -9.17 5.65
C LEU A 48 6.14 -8.34 6.90
N PHE A 49 6.66 -8.98 7.94
CA PHE A 49 7.02 -8.32 9.19
C PHE A 49 8.16 -7.31 9.00
N ARG A 50 9.15 -7.67 8.17
CA ARG A 50 10.25 -6.79 7.76
C ARG A 50 9.74 -5.53 7.04
N ALA A 51 8.75 -5.65 6.16
CA ALA A 51 8.13 -4.51 5.49
C ALA A 51 7.41 -3.58 6.48
N LEU A 52 6.69 -4.15 7.44
CA LEU A 52 6.00 -3.38 8.49
C LEU A 52 7.00 -2.63 9.37
N VAL A 53 8.04 -3.31 9.87
CA VAL A 53 9.09 -2.72 10.69
C VAL A 53 9.82 -1.59 9.94
N LYS A 54 10.21 -1.81 8.68
CA LYS A 54 10.80 -0.74 7.85
C LYS A 54 9.85 0.45 7.70
N GLY A 55 8.56 0.21 7.47
CA GLY A 55 7.56 1.26 7.37
C GLY A 55 7.42 2.07 8.66
N MET A 56 7.38 1.40 9.82
CA MET A 56 7.32 2.03 11.13
C MET A 56 8.58 2.85 11.44
N ALA A 57 9.76 2.32 11.14
CA ALA A 57 11.02 3.03 11.29
C ALA A 57 11.09 4.27 10.38
N PHE A 58 10.70 4.12 9.12
CA PHE A 58 10.60 5.23 8.16
C PHE A 58 9.66 6.34 8.65
N ASN A 59 8.49 5.98 9.18
CA ASN A 59 7.54 6.94 9.75
C ASN A 59 8.11 7.71 10.96
N LYS A 60 9.03 7.09 11.71
CA LYS A 60 9.73 7.71 12.85
C LYS A 60 11.03 8.43 12.43
N GLY A 61 11.40 8.41 11.15
CA GLY A 61 12.67 8.96 10.68
C GLY A 61 13.90 8.18 11.16
N VAL A 62 13.72 6.92 11.57
CA VAL A 62 14.78 6.04 12.06
C VAL A 62 15.25 5.13 10.93
N SER A 63 16.56 4.98 10.78
CA SER A 63 17.16 4.00 9.88
C SER A 63 17.52 2.73 10.66
N LEU A 64 17.11 1.57 10.17
CA LEU A 64 17.47 0.27 10.75
C LEU A 64 18.56 -0.41 9.92
N SER A 65 19.48 -1.07 10.61
CA SER A 65 20.37 -2.05 10.00
C SER A 65 19.60 -3.32 9.59
N THR A 66 20.19 -4.15 8.74
CA THR A 66 19.57 -5.41 8.31
C THR A 66 19.33 -6.39 9.47
N ARG A 67 20.19 -6.32 10.51
CA ARG A 67 20.07 -7.14 11.71
C ARG A 67 18.91 -6.65 12.59
N GLU A 68 18.88 -5.37 12.90
CA GLU A 68 17.77 -4.77 13.69
C GLU A 68 16.42 -4.99 12.99
N GLU A 69 16.35 -4.78 11.67
CA GLU A 69 15.13 -5.05 10.89
C GLU A 69 14.65 -6.51 11.04
N ARG A 70 15.59 -7.47 11.16
CA ARG A 70 15.25 -8.88 11.36
C ARG A 70 14.79 -9.13 12.79
N ASP A 71 15.54 -8.64 13.77
CA ASP A 71 15.26 -8.86 15.19
C ASP A 71 13.91 -8.22 15.57
N ASP A 72 13.65 -6.98 15.16
CA ASP A 72 12.37 -6.28 15.33
C ASP A 72 11.22 -7.00 14.60
N ALA A 73 11.48 -7.60 13.43
CA ALA A 73 10.46 -8.34 12.69
C ALA A 73 10.08 -9.66 13.39
N ASP A 74 11.06 -10.33 14.01
CA ASP A 74 10.81 -11.53 14.81
C ASP A 74 10.07 -11.17 16.12
N GLU A 75 10.38 -10.04 16.75
CA GLU A 75 9.64 -9.50 17.89
C GLU A 75 8.19 -9.17 17.51
N LEU A 76 7.98 -8.43 16.41
CA LEU A 76 6.64 -8.09 15.93
C LEU A 76 5.83 -9.36 15.60
N ARG A 77 6.47 -10.38 15.02
CA ARG A 77 5.83 -11.67 14.75
C ARG A 77 5.40 -12.37 16.04
N MET A 78 6.23 -12.31 17.09
CA MET A 78 5.91 -12.88 18.40
C MET A 78 4.74 -12.15 19.06
N ALA A 79 4.74 -10.82 19.04
CA ALA A 79 3.64 -10.01 19.58
C ALA A 79 2.30 -10.32 18.88
N VAL A 80 2.30 -10.46 17.55
CA VAL A 80 1.10 -10.88 16.81
C VAL A 80 0.63 -12.27 17.24
N LYS A 81 1.56 -13.20 17.49
CA LYS A 81 1.22 -14.55 17.96
C LYS A 81 0.58 -14.50 19.35
N GLU A 82 1.13 -13.75 20.29
CA GLU A 82 0.57 -13.62 21.64
C GLU A 82 -0.87 -13.09 21.61
N ILE A 83 -1.12 -12.04 20.83
CA ILE A 83 -2.47 -11.48 20.68
C ILE A 83 -3.43 -12.49 20.05
N ILE A 84 -3.02 -13.22 19.01
CA ILE A 84 -3.92 -14.14 18.29
C ILE A 84 -4.10 -15.48 19.02
N CYS A 85 -3.10 -15.94 19.77
CA CYS A 85 -3.08 -17.30 20.32
C CYS A 85 -3.34 -17.35 21.81
N ASP A 86 -2.76 -16.42 22.57
CA ASP A 86 -2.66 -16.52 24.03
C ASP A 86 -3.60 -15.54 24.74
N SER A 87 -3.97 -14.43 24.10
CA SER A 87 -4.97 -13.49 24.64
C SER A 87 -6.40 -13.99 24.38
N GLY A 88 -7.15 -14.31 25.44
CA GLY A 88 -8.53 -14.77 25.32
C GLY A 88 -9.53 -13.63 25.02
N GLU A 89 -9.33 -12.49 25.68
CA GLU A 89 -10.21 -11.32 25.59
C GLU A 89 -9.77 -10.36 24.47
N ASP A 90 -8.47 -10.04 24.34
CA ASP A 90 -7.98 -9.08 23.35
C ASP A 90 -8.12 -9.59 21.92
N ARG A 91 -8.01 -10.91 21.72
CA ARG A 91 -8.21 -11.54 20.41
C ARG A 91 -9.57 -11.24 19.79
N ARG A 92 -10.61 -11.02 20.61
CA ARG A 92 -11.96 -10.69 20.11
C ARG A 92 -12.01 -9.34 19.40
N GLN A 93 -11.04 -8.46 19.65
CA GLN A 93 -10.92 -7.16 18.98
C GLN A 93 -10.46 -7.30 17.53
N TYR A 94 -9.92 -8.45 17.14
CA TYR A 94 -9.36 -8.72 15.81
C TYR A 94 -10.19 -9.74 15.03
N GLU A 95 -11.51 -9.55 14.99
CA GLU A 95 -12.46 -10.48 14.36
C GLU A 95 -12.13 -10.75 12.88
N GLU A 96 -11.79 -9.71 12.12
CA GLU A 96 -11.42 -9.86 10.70
C GLU A 96 -10.21 -10.79 10.52
N ALA A 97 -9.21 -10.68 11.40
CA ALA A 97 -8.03 -11.55 11.38
C ALA A 97 -8.41 -12.99 11.75
N LEU A 98 -9.30 -13.18 12.72
CA LEU A 98 -9.78 -14.51 13.11
C LEU A 98 -10.55 -15.18 11.99
N VAL A 99 -11.43 -14.45 11.31
CA VAL A 99 -12.18 -14.96 10.16
C VAL A 99 -11.21 -15.34 9.06
N ALA A 100 -10.27 -14.46 8.70
CA ALA A 100 -9.26 -14.73 7.69
C ALA A 100 -8.43 -15.99 7.99
N ILE A 101 -8.02 -16.19 9.25
CA ILE A 101 -7.26 -17.37 9.67
C ILE A 101 -8.13 -18.63 9.59
N THR A 102 -9.37 -18.56 10.11
CA THR A 102 -10.24 -19.72 10.30
C THR A 102 -10.92 -20.22 9.02
N ILE A 103 -10.92 -19.44 7.95
CA ILE A 103 -11.35 -19.88 6.62
C ILE A 103 -10.50 -21.06 6.12
N ASP A 104 -9.17 -20.97 6.27
CA ASP A 104 -8.26 -21.98 5.71
C ASP A 104 -7.84 -23.04 6.73
N VAL A 105 -7.66 -22.65 8.00
CA VAL A 105 -7.14 -23.54 9.06
C VAL A 105 -7.74 -23.24 10.41
N SER A 106 -7.87 -24.25 11.29
CA SER A 106 -8.26 -23.99 12.67
C SER A 106 -7.22 -23.11 13.38
N LEU A 107 -7.70 -22.24 14.27
CA LEU A 107 -6.83 -21.34 15.03
C LEU A 107 -5.77 -22.09 15.85
N LYS A 108 -6.13 -23.25 16.41
CA LYS A 108 -5.18 -24.14 17.10
C LYS A 108 -4.02 -24.56 16.20
N ARG A 109 -4.31 -24.90 14.94
CA ARG A 109 -3.29 -25.30 13.96
C ARG A 109 -2.44 -24.11 13.52
N TYR A 110 -3.06 -22.93 13.39
CA TYR A 110 -2.35 -21.69 13.08
C TYR A 110 -1.30 -21.35 14.16
N CYS A 111 -1.67 -21.44 15.44
CA CYS A 111 -0.80 -21.12 16.57
C CYS A 111 0.37 -22.08 16.81
N GLN A 112 0.31 -23.28 16.21
CA GLN A 112 1.42 -24.25 16.24
C GLN A 112 2.54 -23.95 15.23
N ARG A 113 2.29 -23.01 14.30
CA ARG A 113 3.29 -22.52 13.35
C ARG A 113 4.11 -21.36 13.94
#